data_AF-A0A2V1CZV5-F1
#
_entry.id   AF-A0A2V1CZV5-F1
#
_cell.length_a   1.000
_cell.length_b   1.000
_cell.length_c   1.000
_cell.angle_alpha   90.00
_cell.angle_beta   90.00
_cell.angle_gamma   90.00
#
_symmetry.space_group_name_H-M   'P 1'
#
loop_
_entity.id
_entity.type
_entity.pdbx_description
1 polymer ?
#
loop_
_entity_poly.entity_id
_entity_poly.type
_entity_poly.pdbx_seq_one_letter_code
_entity_poly.pdbx_strand_id
1 'polypeptide(L)'
;MVALFTKEYFERVWCIQEVTAAKDCIAKCEDLEIDFDMLLAVVPLLLVYRGLTPVVPGLSMWQGMAIMKGEHDQTNPLAPTCSLGPMLRVLMSVRDFKASNPADRIYALLGCTDEGLEPILGSVNTFEGNKRNPTLALMQRGLIWLAKNVEDQRRPDGKFLRHWALSPDYDKSVRDVYRDSTRYCIRRGPRISDALSPVQHHSHPAGQDEFPTWVPKFYEPRNASSSVLDMYLAGVPPKGHYPYFAHLQDNPLAQRSIFRV
;
A
#
# COMPACT_ATOMS: atom_id res chain seq x y z
N MET A 1 -22.79 10.39 -11.25
CA MET A 1 -21.58 10.68 -10.42
C MET A 1 -21.32 9.58 -9.40
N VAL A 2 -22.22 9.31 -8.43
CA VAL A 2 -22.05 8.15 -7.51
C VAL A 2 -21.91 6.82 -8.28
N ALA A 3 -22.79 6.58 -9.26
CA ALA A 3 -22.75 5.39 -10.11
C ALA A 3 -21.48 5.26 -10.99
N LEU A 4 -20.69 6.33 -11.14
CA LEU A 4 -19.42 6.26 -11.86
C LEU A 4 -18.37 5.53 -11.02
N PHE A 5 -18.27 5.88 -9.73
CA PHE A 5 -17.29 5.32 -8.80
C PHE A 5 -17.66 3.93 -8.27
N THR A 6 -18.86 3.44 -8.59
CA THR A 6 -19.25 2.04 -8.36
C THR A 6 -18.88 1.13 -9.54
N LYS A 7 -18.35 1.68 -10.64
CA LYS A 7 -17.86 0.86 -11.76
C LYS A 7 -16.61 0.12 -11.33
N GLU A 8 -16.45 -1.09 -11.86
CA GLU A 8 -15.36 -2.00 -11.52
C GLU A 8 -13.97 -1.39 -11.74
N TYR A 9 -13.82 -0.46 -12.70
CA TYR A 9 -12.59 0.28 -12.94
C TYR A 9 -12.02 0.92 -11.66
N PHE A 10 -12.86 1.55 -10.84
CA PHE A 10 -12.42 2.23 -9.62
C PHE A 10 -12.10 1.27 -8.46
N GLU A 11 -12.34 -0.03 -8.65
CA GLU A 11 -12.13 -1.08 -7.65
C GLU A 11 -11.05 -2.08 -8.06
N ARG A 12 -10.39 -1.95 -9.23
CA ARG A 12 -9.35 -2.89 -9.69
C ARG A 12 -7.94 -2.36 -9.50
N VAL A 13 -7.05 -3.19 -8.97
CA VAL A 13 -5.67 -2.78 -8.61
C VAL A 13 -4.85 -2.35 -9.83
N TRP A 14 -5.08 -2.97 -10.99
CA TRP A 14 -4.35 -2.66 -12.22
C TRP A 14 -4.60 -1.23 -12.72
N CYS A 15 -5.80 -0.68 -12.48
CA CYS A 15 -6.14 0.68 -12.89
C CYS A 15 -5.29 1.74 -12.17
N ILE A 16 -4.73 1.42 -11.00
CA ILE A 16 -3.79 2.28 -10.29
C ILE A 16 -2.52 2.49 -11.11
N GLN A 17 -2.00 1.44 -11.74
CA GLN A 17 -0.82 1.56 -12.61
C GLN A 17 -1.11 2.45 -13.81
N GLU A 18 -2.27 2.27 -14.44
CA GLU A 18 -2.67 3.04 -15.61
C GLU A 18 -2.70 4.54 -15.30
N VAL A 19 -3.28 4.92 -14.17
CA VAL A 19 -3.37 6.33 -13.74
C VAL A 19 -2.01 6.87 -13.30
N THR A 20 -1.23 6.10 -12.55
CA THR A 20 0.06 6.57 -11.99
C THR A 20 1.18 6.63 -13.04
N ALA A 21 1.17 5.75 -14.03
CA ALA A 21 2.15 5.74 -15.12
C ALA A 21 1.79 6.73 -16.24
N ALA A 22 0.55 7.22 -16.29
CA ALA A 22 0.13 8.19 -17.29
C ALA A 22 0.82 9.53 -17.09
N LYS A 23 1.28 10.13 -18.20
CA LYS A 23 1.75 11.52 -18.21
C LYS A 23 0.60 12.51 -18.07
N ASP A 24 -0.49 12.22 -18.79
CA ASP A 24 -1.74 12.97 -18.77
C ASP A 24 -2.87 11.97 -18.51
N CYS A 25 -3.60 12.15 -17.41
CA CYS A 25 -4.70 11.27 -17.03
C CYS A 25 -6.03 12.02 -17.19
N ILE A 26 -6.78 11.67 -18.23
CA ILE A 26 -8.07 12.31 -18.55
C ILE A 26 -9.19 11.27 -18.38
N ALA A 27 -10.13 11.54 -17.49
CA ALA A 27 -11.35 10.76 -17.37
C ALA A 27 -12.31 11.14 -18.50
N LYS A 28 -12.65 10.18 -19.35
CA LYS A 28 -13.63 10.35 -20.42
C LYS A 28 -14.93 9.61 -20.12
N CYS A 29 -16.05 10.27 -20.32
CA CYS A 29 -17.38 9.68 -20.24
C CYS A 29 -18.24 10.23 -21.37
N GLU A 30 -18.42 9.43 -22.43
CA GLU A 30 -19.06 9.88 -23.67
C GLU A 30 -18.32 11.11 -24.23
N ASP A 31 -19.01 12.23 -24.46
CA ASP A 31 -18.42 13.47 -24.99
C ASP A 31 -17.80 14.37 -23.90
N LEU A 32 -17.81 13.93 -22.63
CA LEU A 32 -17.27 14.69 -21.52
C LEU A 32 -15.86 14.24 -21.17
N GLU A 33 -14.97 15.22 -21.00
CA GLU A 33 -13.58 15.01 -20.57
C GLU A 33 -13.29 15.87 -19.35
N ILE A 34 -12.59 15.30 -18.37
CA ILE A 34 -12.11 16.02 -17.20
C ILE A 34 -10.76 15.43 -16.77
N ASP A 35 -9.87 16.29 -16.31
CA ASP A 35 -8.63 15.87 -15.67
C ASP A 35 -8.94 14.93 -14.48
N PHE A 36 -8.20 13.83 -14.37
CA PHE A 36 -8.50 12.79 -13.39
C PHE A 36 -8.27 13.26 -11.95
N ASP A 37 -7.24 14.06 -11.71
CA ASP A 37 -6.96 14.62 -10.38
C ASP A 37 -8.05 15.64 -9.99
N MET A 38 -8.49 16.46 -10.94
CA MET A 38 -9.64 17.38 -10.76
C MET A 38 -10.93 16.62 -10.49
N LEU A 39 -11.16 15.49 -11.16
CA LEU A 39 -12.31 14.61 -10.88
C LEU A 39 -12.28 14.12 -9.43
N LEU A 40 -11.13 13.65 -8.94
CA LEU A 40 -10.98 13.17 -7.56
C LEU A 40 -11.14 14.29 -6.52
N ALA A 41 -10.74 15.52 -6.84
CA ALA A 41 -10.87 16.67 -5.96
C ALA A 41 -12.31 17.23 -5.89
N VAL A 42 -13.00 17.30 -7.03
CA VAL A 42 -14.29 17.99 -7.15
C VAL A 42 -15.48 17.08 -6.77
N VAL A 43 -15.45 15.80 -7.12
CA VAL A 43 -16.56 14.88 -6.85
C VAL A 43 -16.96 14.82 -5.36
N PRO A 44 -16.03 14.71 -4.41
CA PRO A 44 -16.37 14.68 -2.98
C PRO A 44 -17.09 15.95 -2.53
N LEU A 45 -16.63 17.12 -2.98
CA LEU A 45 -17.26 18.40 -2.68
C LEU A 45 -18.69 18.47 -3.25
N LEU A 46 -18.88 17.97 -4.47
CA LEU A 46 -20.20 17.94 -5.10
C LEU A 46 -21.16 16.97 -4.40
N LEU A 47 -20.67 15.82 -3.92
CA LEU A 47 -21.50 14.89 -3.14
C LEU A 47 -21.95 15.54 -1.83
N VAL A 48 -21.04 16.18 -1.10
CA VAL A 48 -21.35 16.91 0.14
C VAL A 48 -22.34 18.04 -0.13
N TYR A 49 -22.12 18.85 -1.15
CA TYR A 49 -23.03 19.95 -1.53
C TYR A 49 -24.43 19.46 -1.88
N ARG A 50 -24.56 18.26 -2.49
CA ARG A 50 -25.84 17.64 -2.81
C ARG A 50 -26.48 16.88 -1.63
N GLY A 51 -25.89 16.93 -0.44
CA GLY A 51 -26.37 16.19 0.74
C GLY A 51 -26.23 14.68 0.61
N LEU A 52 -25.38 14.19 -0.31
CA LEU A 52 -25.08 12.78 -0.49
C LEU A 52 -23.84 12.39 0.32
N THR A 53 -23.83 11.19 0.89
CA THR A 53 -22.67 10.68 1.59
C THR A 53 -21.60 10.22 0.59
N PRO A 54 -20.34 10.68 0.71
CA PRO A 54 -19.25 10.29 -0.19
C PRO A 54 -18.67 8.91 0.14
N VAL A 55 -19.49 7.99 0.65
CA VAL A 55 -19.04 6.66 1.08
C VAL A 55 -19.16 5.68 -0.08
N VAL A 56 -18.37 5.93 -1.13
CA VAL A 56 -18.15 4.97 -2.21
C VAL A 56 -16.73 4.42 -2.02
N PRO A 57 -16.55 3.10 -1.76
CA PRO A 57 -15.25 2.52 -1.45
C PRO A 57 -14.15 2.90 -2.44
N GLY A 58 -14.48 2.88 -3.75
CA GLY A 58 -13.63 3.37 -4.83
C GLY A 58 -13.15 4.81 -4.59
N LEU A 59 -14.08 5.76 -4.51
CA LEU A 59 -13.78 7.18 -4.40
C LEU A 59 -12.94 7.52 -3.15
N SER A 60 -13.35 7.06 -1.96
CA SER A 60 -12.67 7.41 -0.69
C SER A 60 -11.19 6.99 -0.69
N MET A 61 -10.91 5.90 -1.38
CA MET A 61 -9.59 5.31 -1.47
C MET A 61 -8.73 5.95 -2.57
N TRP A 62 -9.30 6.27 -3.73
CA TRP A 62 -8.62 7.10 -4.74
C TRP A 62 -8.27 8.49 -4.20
N GLN A 63 -9.15 9.09 -3.38
CA GLN A 63 -8.82 10.30 -2.63
C GLN A 63 -7.66 10.08 -1.65
N GLY A 64 -7.67 8.97 -0.91
CA GLY A 64 -6.57 8.59 -0.03
C GLY A 64 -5.24 8.47 -0.77
N MET A 65 -5.24 7.89 -1.97
CA MET A 65 -4.05 7.81 -2.82
C MET A 65 -3.57 9.18 -3.31
N ALA A 66 -4.49 10.05 -3.73
CA ALA A 66 -4.14 11.42 -4.14
C ALA A 66 -3.49 12.21 -2.98
N ILE A 67 -4.01 12.05 -1.76
CA ILE A 67 -3.43 12.65 -0.55
C ILE A 67 -2.04 12.04 -0.27
N MET A 68 -1.91 10.71 -0.29
CA MET A 68 -0.62 10.04 -0.08
C MET A 68 0.46 10.51 -1.06
N LYS A 69 0.12 10.62 -2.34
CA LYS A 69 1.02 11.10 -3.39
C LYS A 69 1.48 12.53 -3.09
N GLY A 70 0.53 13.43 -2.76
CA GLY A 70 0.85 14.81 -2.39
C GLY A 70 1.74 14.94 -1.15
N GLU A 71 1.48 14.14 -0.10
CA GLU A 71 2.33 14.09 1.10
C GLU A 71 3.74 13.55 0.78
N HIS A 72 3.83 12.51 -0.04
CA HIS A 72 5.09 11.88 -0.39
C HIS A 72 6.00 12.83 -1.18
N ASP A 73 5.46 13.51 -2.19
CA ASP A 73 6.17 14.51 -2.99
C ASP A 73 6.66 15.69 -2.14
N GLN A 74 5.89 16.12 -1.14
CA GLN A 74 6.26 17.24 -0.25
C GLN A 74 7.33 16.86 0.79
N THR A 75 7.33 15.62 1.25
CA THR A 75 8.13 15.21 2.42
C THR A 75 9.46 14.55 2.06
N ASN A 76 9.62 14.05 0.83
CA ASN A 76 10.81 13.32 0.43
C ASN A 76 11.40 13.81 -0.90
N PRO A 77 12.44 14.68 -0.89
CA PRO A 77 13.12 15.14 -2.11
C PRO A 77 13.96 14.06 -2.82
N LEU A 78 13.95 12.82 -2.31
CA LEU A 78 14.54 11.62 -2.90
C LEU A 78 13.48 10.58 -3.31
N ALA A 79 12.19 10.92 -3.21
CA ALA A 79 11.13 10.08 -3.72
C ALA A 79 11.25 9.95 -5.25
N PRO A 80 11.05 8.75 -5.82
CA PRO A 80 10.91 8.59 -7.25
C PRO A 80 9.72 9.41 -7.74
N THR A 81 9.89 10.12 -8.85
CA THR A 81 8.80 10.86 -9.49
C THR A 81 7.65 9.90 -9.82
N CYS A 82 6.42 10.27 -9.46
CA CYS A 82 5.20 9.46 -9.62
C CYS A 82 5.08 8.25 -8.66
N SER A 83 5.92 8.15 -7.62
CA SER A 83 5.73 7.15 -6.57
C SER A 83 4.53 7.47 -5.68
N LEU A 84 3.73 6.46 -5.35
CA LEU A 84 2.72 6.53 -4.29
C LEU A 84 3.33 6.35 -2.89
N GLY A 85 4.64 6.10 -2.83
CA GLY A 85 5.42 5.89 -1.62
C GLY A 85 5.81 4.43 -1.39
N PRO A 86 6.15 4.07 -0.14
CA PRO A 86 6.65 2.74 0.17
C PRO A 86 5.60 1.64 -0.05
N MET A 87 6.03 0.52 -0.63
CA MET A 87 5.17 -0.59 -1.06
C MET A 87 4.24 -1.10 0.02
N LEU A 88 4.70 -1.24 1.28
CA LEU A 88 3.86 -1.73 2.36
C LEU A 88 2.68 -0.77 2.66
N ARG A 89 2.92 0.55 2.62
CA ARG A 89 1.88 1.56 2.83
C ARG A 89 0.83 1.48 1.72
N VAL A 90 1.28 1.40 0.47
CA VAL A 90 0.40 1.29 -0.71
C VAL A 90 -0.39 -0.02 -0.68
N LEU A 91 0.25 -1.16 -0.38
CA LEU A 91 -0.41 -2.47 -0.24
C LEU A 91 -1.48 -2.49 0.84
N MET A 92 -1.23 -1.81 1.96
CA MET A 92 -2.22 -1.65 3.01
C MET A 92 -3.42 -0.85 2.50
N SER A 93 -3.19 0.27 1.81
CA SER A 93 -4.26 1.12 1.29
C SER A 93 -5.13 0.44 0.24
N VAL A 94 -4.54 -0.40 -0.62
CA VAL A 94 -5.24 -1.07 -1.73
C VAL A 94 -5.78 -2.47 -1.40
N ARG A 95 -5.73 -2.88 -0.14
CA ARG A 95 -6.11 -4.24 0.28
C ARG A 95 -7.54 -4.64 -0.09
N ASP A 96 -8.45 -3.68 -0.29
CA ASP A 96 -9.84 -3.98 -0.62
C ASP A 96 -10.12 -3.99 -2.14
N PHE A 97 -9.10 -3.76 -2.97
CA PHE A 97 -9.24 -3.81 -4.43
C PHE A 97 -9.40 -5.23 -4.97
N LYS A 98 -10.15 -5.34 -6.05
CA LYS A 98 -10.29 -6.54 -6.86
C LYS A 98 -9.01 -6.80 -7.66
N ALA A 99 -8.61 -8.06 -7.69
CA ALA A 99 -7.55 -8.58 -8.52
C ALA A 99 -7.99 -9.96 -9.02
N SER A 100 -7.85 -10.22 -10.32
CA SER A 100 -8.21 -11.51 -10.91
C SER A 100 -7.19 -12.58 -10.51
N ASN A 101 -5.90 -12.25 -10.57
CA ASN A 101 -4.85 -13.04 -9.93
C ASN A 101 -4.46 -12.37 -8.60
N PRO A 102 -4.50 -13.08 -7.45
CA PRO A 102 -4.07 -12.50 -6.18
C PRO A 102 -2.64 -11.92 -6.20
N ALA A 103 -1.73 -12.50 -6.99
CA ALA A 103 -0.36 -12.00 -7.14
C ALA A 103 -0.31 -10.58 -7.73
N ASP A 104 -1.33 -10.17 -8.50
CA ASP A 104 -1.42 -8.83 -9.08
C ASP A 104 -1.50 -7.76 -8.00
N ARG A 105 -1.95 -8.07 -6.78
CA ARG A 105 -1.94 -7.08 -5.69
C ARG A 105 -0.54 -6.63 -5.31
N ILE A 106 0.46 -7.49 -5.54
CA ILE A 106 1.87 -7.19 -5.33
C ILE A 106 2.46 -6.66 -6.62
N TYR A 107 2.32 -7.41 -7.72
CA TYR A 107 2.98 -7.10 -8.99
C TYR A 107 2.43 -5.86 -9.68
N ALA A 108 1.12 -5.64 -9.62
CA ALA A 108 0.48 -4.45 -10.17
C ALA A 108 0.73 -3.19 -9.31
N LEU A 109 1.47 -3.25 -8.22
CA LEU A 109 1.83 -2.02 -7.48
C LEU A 109 3.30 -1.67 -7.57
N LEU A 110 4.13 -2.62 -8.00
CA LEU A 110 5.57 -2.36 -8.13
C LEU A 110 5.86 -1.16 -9.06
N GLY A 111 5.09 -1.02 -10.15
CA GLY A 111 5.26 0.11 -11.07
C GLY A 111 4.95 1.49 -10.48
N CYS A 112 4.38 1.57 -9.28
CA CYS A 112 3.96 2.83 -8.66
C CYS A 112 4.43 2.98 -7.21
N THR A 113 5.38 2.16 -6.75
CA THR A 113 5.96 2.24 -5.40
C THR A 113 7.47 2.53 -5.46
N ASP A 114 8.03 3.02 -4.35
CA ASP A 114 9.45 3.36 -4.23
C ASP A 114 10.37 2.21 -4.67
N GLU A 115 10.03 1.00 -4.24
CA GLU A 115 10.78 -0.23 -4.43
C GLU A 115 10.80 -0.73 -5.86
N GLY A 116 9.71 -0.48 -6.60
CA GLY A 116 9.61 -0.95 -7.96
C GLY A 116 9.99 0.09 -8.99
N LEU A 117 9.91 1.40 -8.68
CA LEU A 117 10.40 2.50 -9.51
C LEU A 117 11.91 2.71 -9.34
N GLU A 118 12.41 2.81 -8.12
CA GLU A 118 13.85 2.96 -7.84
C GLU A 118 14.27 1.99 -6.72
N PRO A 119 14.56 0.72 -7.05
CA PRO A 119 14.82 -0.32 -6.05
C PRO A 119 16.00 0.00 -5.11
N ILE A 120 16.99 0.78 -5.57
CA ILE A 120 18.08 1.31 -4.73
C ILE A 120 17.53 2.23 -3.65
N LEU A 121 16.70 3.21 -4.03
CA LEU A 121 16.10 4.17 -3.12
C LEU A 121 15.08 3.51 -2.20
N GLY A 122 14.29 2.59 -2.72
CA GLY A 122 13.45 1.72 -1.90
C GLY A 122 14.28 1.09 -0.78
N SER A 123 15.37 0.37 -1.11
CA SER A 123 16.19 -0.30 -0.09
C SER A 123 16.79 0.63 0.99
N VAL A 124 16.91 1.92 0.70
CA VAL A 124 17.59 2.93 1.50
C VAL A 124 16.63 3.87 2.26
N ASN A 125 15.41 4.07 1.73
CA ASN A 125 14.34 4.82 2.37
C ASN A 125 13.65 3.95 3.42
N THR A 126 14.21 3.92 4.63
CA THR A 126 13.55 3.35 5.81
C THR A 126 12.32 4.18 6.16
N PHE A 127 11.16 3.52 6.30
CA PHE A 127 9.91 4.10 6.78
C PHE A 127 10.15 5.09 7.93
N GLU A 128 9.87 6.37 7.65
CA GLU A 128 9.81 7.52 8.56
C GLU A 128 11.04 7.90 9.40
N GLY A 129 12.07 7.07 9.49
CA GLY A 129 13.11 7.20 10.52
C GLY A 129 14.17 8.28 10.31
N ASN A 130 14.30 8.88 9.12
CA ASN A 130 15.44 9.75 8.84
C ASN A 130 15.15 10.92 7.90
N LYS A 131 13.96 11.53 8.05
CA LYS A 131 13.42 12.58 7.16
C LYS A 131 14.12 13.96 7.27
N ARG A 132 15.22 14.13 8.03
CA ARG A 132 15.79 15.46 8.33
C ARG A 132 17.30 15.64 8.21
N ASN A 133 18.08 14.64 7.75
CA ASN A 133 19.52 14.82 7.63
C ASN A 133 19.96 15.09 6.16
N PRO A 134 20.29 16.34 5.79
CA PRO A 134 20.70 16.69 4.42
C PRO A 134 22.00 16.00 3.99
N THR A 135 22.87 15.63 4.93
CA THR A 135 24.12 14.91 4.63
C THR A 135 23.87 13.46 4.22
N LEU A 136 22.92 12.80 4.87
CA LEU A 136 22.51 11.44 4.54
C LEU A 136 21.83 11.40 3.17
N ALA A 137 20.98 12.40 2.87
CA ALA A 137 20.36 12.53 1.57
C ALA A 137 21.39 12.70 0.42
N LEU A 138 22.45 13.48 0.64
CA LEU A 138 23.56 13.63 -0.32
C LEU A 138 24.35 12.33 -0.50
N MET A 139 24.63 11.61 0.59
CA MET A 139 25.31 10.30 0.52
C MET A 139 24.46 9.27 -0.25
N GLN A 140 23.14 9.26 -0.02
CA GLN A 140 22.22 8.40 -0.75
C GLN A 140 22.22 8.75 -2.25
N ARG A 141 22.17 10.04 -2.61
CA ARG A 141 22.32 10.50 -4.01
C ARG A 141 23.63 10.04 -4.65
N GLY A 142 24.74 10.10 -3.91
CA GLY A 142 26.04 9.61 -4.38
C GLY A 142 26.03 8.10 -4.64
N LEU A 143 25.45 7.31 -3.74
CA LEU A 143 25.31 5.85 -3.91
C LEU A 143 24.42 5.49 -5.10
N ILE A 144 23.31 6.20 -5.30
CA ILE A 144 22.39 5.99 -6.43
C ILE A 144 23.10 6.30 -7.74
N TRP A 145 23.80 7.43 -7.82
CA TRP A 145 24.56 7.82 -9.01
C TRP A 145 25.62 6.77 -9.35
N LEU A 146 26.37 6.28 -8.35
CA LEU A 146 27.35 5.21 -8.55
C LEU A 146 26.68 3.92 -9.04
N ALA A 147 25.56 3.52 -8.44
CA ALA A 147 24.86 2.30 -8.82
C ALA A 147 24.28 2.39 -10.24
N LYS A 148 23.68 3.52 -10.64
CA LYS A 148 23.19 3.75 -12.01
C LYS A 148 24.33 3.72 -13.04
N ASN A 149 25.47 4.33 -12.72
CA ASN A 149 26.65 4.31 -13.60
C ASN A 149 27.25 2.91 -13.78
N VAL A 150 27.22 2.07 -12.73
CA VAL A 150 27.67 0.68 -12.80
C VAL A 150 26.68 -0.19 -13.58
N GLU A 151 25.38 0.10 -13.50
CA GLU A 151 24.32 -0.59 -14.25
C GLU A 151 24.43 -0.36 -15.76
N ASP A 152 24.62 0.90 -16.19
CA ASP A 152 24.82 1.28 -17.60
C ASP A 152 26.01 0.54 -18.25
N GLN A 153 27.00 0.12 -17.45
CA GLN A 153 28.19 -0.58 -17.93
C GLN A 153 28.05 -2.11 -18.01
N ARG A 154 27.07 -2.74 -17.35
CA ARG A 154 27.10 -4.21 -17.11
C ARG A 154 25.97 -5.05 -17.69
N ARG A 155 24.82 -4.51 -18.12
CA ARG A 155 23.78 -5.19 -18.94
C ARG A 155 22.58 -4.25 -19.19
N PRO A 156 21.94 -4.28 -20.38
CA PRO A 156 20.82 -3.39 -20.73
C PRO A 156 19.47 -3.74 -20.08
N ASP A 157 19.40 -4.80 -19.25
CA ASP A 157 18.13 -5.42 -18.86
C ASP A 157 17.43 -4.71 -17.68
N GLY A 158 18.05 -3.71 -17.02
CA GLY A 158 17.45 -2.94 -15.91
C GLY A 158 17.02 -3.74 -14.67
N LYS A 159 17.36 -5.04 -14.63
CA LYS A 159 16.91 -6.02 -13.62
C LYS A 159 17.88 -6.19 -12.45
N PHE A 160 19.08 -5.62 -12.50
CA PHE A 160 20.14 -5.93 -11.54
C PHE A 160 19.80 -5.47 -10.11
N LEU A 161 19.07 -4.37 -9.98
CA LEU A 161 18.80 -3.75 -8.69
C LEU A 161 17.48 -4.21 -8.06
N ARG A 162 16.58 -4.80 -8.85
CA ARG A 162 15.29 -5.27 -8.33
C ARG A 162 15.49 -6.55 -7.53
N HIS A 163 15.06 -6.55 -6.27
CA HIS A 163 15.13 -7.75 -5.46
C HIS A 163 14.29 -8.87 -6.11
N TRP A 164 14.82 -10.10 -6.15
CA TRP A 164 14.18 -11.24 -6.83
C TRP A 164 12.75 -11.53 -6.33
N ALA A 165 12.48 -11.27 -5.05
CA ALA A 165 11.14 -11.44 -4.46
C ALA A 165 10.11 -10.43 -4.99
N LEU A 166 10.57 -9.30 -5.54
CA LEU A 166 9.74 -8.27 -6.17
C LEU A 166 9.79 -8.32 -7.69
N SER A 167 10.32 -9.40 -8.28
CA SER A 167 10.27 -9.59 -9.73
C SER A 167 8.96 -10.31 -10.09
N PRO A 168 8.16 -9.78 -11.04
CA PRO A 168 6.96 -10.45 -11.53
C PRO A 168 7.31 -11.82 -12.10
N ASP A 169 6.73 -12.86 -11.51
CA ASP A 169 6.99 -14.25 -11.84
C ASP A 169 5.70 -15.03 -11.57
N TYR A 170 4.90 -15.19 -12.62
CA TYR A 170 3.58 -15.81 -12.55
C TYR A 170 3.64 -17.34 -12.53
N ASP A 171 4.83 -17.94 -12.71
CA ASP A 171 5.03 -19.38 -12.56
C ASP A 171 5.13 -19.79 -11.08
N LYS A 172 5.36 -18.81 -10.18
CA LYS A 172 5.36 -19.04 -8.73
C LYS A 172 3.95 -19.19 -8.18
N SER A 173 3.83 -20.04 -7.16
CA SER A 173 2.60 -20.11 -6.38
C SER A 173 2.31 -18.76 -5.70
N VAL A 174 1.04 -18.37 -5.60
CA VAL A 174 0.61 -17.15 -4.90
C VAL A 174 1.18 -17.12 -3.47
N ARG A 175 1.19 -18.28 -2.80
CA ARG A 175 1.79 -18.46 -1.48
C ARG A 175 3.24 -18.01 -1.43
N ASP A 176 4.06 -18.46 -2.38
CA ASP A 176 5.47 -18.10 -2.43
C ASP A 176 5.67 -16.62 -2.72
N VAL A 177 4.89 -16.04 -3.64
CA VAL A 177 4.93 -14.60 -3.95
C VAL A 177 4.69 -13.75 -2.71
N TYR A 178 3.62 -14.04 -1.97
CA TYR A 178 3.27 -13.33 -0.74
C TYR A 178 4.29 -13.56 0.38
N ARG A 179 4.75 -14.80 0.57
CA ARG A 179 5.80 -15.13 1.55
C ARG A 179 7.08 -14.37 1.29
N ASP A 180 7.55 -14.36 0.04
CA ASP A 180 8.84 -13.80 -0.32
C ASP A 180 8.79 -12.26 -0.31
N SER A 181 7.67 -11.67 -0.73
CA SER A 181 7.40 -10.23 -0.57
C SER A 181 7.37 -9.82 0.89
N THR A 182 6.70 -10.59 1.76
CA THR A 182 6.64 -10.29 3.19
C THR A 182 8.02 -10.43 3.86
N ARG A 183 8.80 -11.46 3.49
CA ARG A 183 10.20 -11.60 3.95
C ARG A 183 11.05 -10.42 3.52
N TYR A 184 10.86 -9.93 2.31
CA TYR A 184 11.54 -8.73 1.84
C TYR A 184 11.19 -7.51 2.70
N CYS A 185 9.90 -7.27 3.00
CA CYS A 185 9.48 -6.18 3.88
C CYS A 185 10.07 -6.29 5.30
N ILE A 186 10.08 -7.49 5.88
CA ILE A 186 10.65 -7.74 7.22
C ILE A 186 12.16 -7.47 7.25
N ARG A 187 12.91 -7.91 6.23
CA ARG A 187 14.38 -7.78 6.20
C ARG A 187 14.87 -6.36 5.91
N ARG A 188 14.02 -5.51 5.32
CA ARG A 188 14.40 -4.18 4.84
C ARG A 188 14.27 -3.07 5.88
N GLY A 189 13.41 -3.21 6.88
CA GLY A 189 13.09 -2.12 7.82
C GLY A 189 13.60 -2.36 9.25
N PRO A 190 13.96 -1.31 10.00
CA PRO A 190 14.29 -1.41 11.43
C PRO A 190 13.06 -1.78 12.30
N ARG A 191 11.85 -1.75 11.72
CA ARG A 191 10.56 -2.00 12.40
C ARG A 191 9.86 -3.22 11.80
N ILE A 192 10.31 -4.41 12.21
CA ILE A 192 9.70 -5.71 11.85
C ILE A 192 8.19 -5.72 12.13
N SER A 193 7.74 -4.98 13.17
CA SER A 193 6.33 -4.81 13.54
C SER A 193 5.47 -4.27 12.42
N ASP A 194 5.98 -3.38 11.59
CA ASP A 194 5.17 -2.68 10.58
C ASP A 194 4.79 -3.65 9.46
N ALA A 195 5.72 -4.52 9.07
CA ALA A 195 5.48 -5.59 8.09
C ALA A 195 4.48 -6.65 8.59
N LEU A 196 4.35 -6.83 9.91
CA LEU A 196 3.41 -7.76 10.54
C LEU A 196 2.07 -7.13 10.91
N SER A 197 2.02 -5.81 11.03
CA SER A 197 0.80 -5.02 11.27
C SER A 197 -0.38 -5.42 10.35
N PRO A 198 -0.19 -5.62 9.02
CA PRO A 198 -1.29 -6.02 8.15
C PRO A 198 -1.71 -7.50 8.27
N VAL A 199 -1.10 -8.32 9.14
CA VAL A 199 -1.48 -9.73 9.28
C VAL A 199 -2.87 -9.82 9.94
N GLN A 200 -3.80 -10.49 9.24
CA GLN A 200 -5.17 -10.69 9.70
C GLN A 200 -5.59 -12.12 9.35
N HIS A 201 -6.31 -12.77 10.28
CA HIS A 201 -6.81 -14.12 10.10
C HIS A 201 -8.33 -14.09 9.99
N HIS A 202 -8.86 -14.70 8.93
CA HIS A 202 -10.30 -14.89 8.72
C HIS A 202 -10.79 -16.25 9.25
N SER A 203 -9.87 -17.19 9.44
CA SER A 203 -10.10 -18.54 9.92
C SER A 203 -9.07 -18.92 10.99
N HIS A 204 -9.33 -19.99 11.73
CA HIS A 204 -8.43 -20.44 12.78
C HIS A 204 -7.04 -20.81 12.19
N PRO A 205 -5.93 -20.25 12.71
CA PRO A 205 -4.61 -20.41 12.10
C PRO A 205 -4.00 -21.81 12.26
N ALA A 206 -4.60 -22.68 13.09
CA ALA A 206 -4.08 -24.03 13.30
C ALA A 206 -4.38 -24.96 12.10
N GLY A 207 -3.41 -25.06 11.20
CA GLY A 207 -3.18 -26.25 10.35
C GLY A 207 -4.03 -26.40 9.09
N GLN A 208 -4.92 -25.46 8.77
CA GLN A 208 -5.76 -25.53 7.56
C GLN A 208 -5.32 -24.58 6.44
N ASP A 209 -4.51 -23.58 6.75
CA ASP A 209 -4.06 -22.58 5.76
C ASP A 209 -2.72 -22.98 5.15
N GLU A 210 -2.63 -22.90 3.83
CA GLU A 210 -1.37 -23.11 3.10
C GLU A 210 -0.37 -21.99 3.43
N PHE A 211 -0.86 -20.80 3.76
CA PHE A 211 -0.02 -19.63 4.05
C PHE A 211 0.57 -19.67 5.47
N PRO A 212 1.86 -19.30 5.64
CA PRO A 212 2.40 -19.06 6.97
C PRO A 212 1.63 -17.95 7.69
N THR A 213 1.39 -18.11 9.00
CA THR A 213 0.54 -17.20 9.78
C THR A 213 1.03 -15.76 9.83
N TRP A 214 2.32 -15.52 9.63
CA TRP A 214 2.93 -14.17 9.61
C TRP A 214 2.82 -13.48 8.24
N VAL A 215 2.24 -14.14 7.23
CA VAL A 215 2.09 -13.57 5.88
C VAL A 215 0.75 -12.83 5.77
N PRO A 216 0.74 -11.51 5.54
CA PRO A 216 -0.49 -10.76 5.31
C PRO A 216 -1.11 -11.16 3.96
N LYS A 217 -2.33 -11.70 4.02
CA LYS A 217 -3.12 -12.01 2.83
C LYS A 217 -3.85 -10.77 2.35
N PHE A 218 -3.12 -9.93 1.62
CA PHE A 218 -3.69 -8.72 1.00
C PHE A 218 -4.82 -9.01 0.02
N TYR A 219 -5.09 -10.26 -0.34
CA TYR A 219 -6.24 -10.64 -1.16
C TYR A 219 -7.55 -10.78 -0.38
N GLU A 220 -7.46 -10.95 0.93
CA GLU A 220 -8.61 -11.03 1.83
C GLU A 220 -9.01 -9.62 2.31
N PRO A 221 -10.31 -9.33 2.41
CA PRO A 221 -10.80 -8.02 2.84
C PRO A 221 -10.34 -7.70 4.26
N ARG A 222 -10.33 -6.42 4.65
CA ARG A 222 -9.92 -6.05 6.01
C ARG A 222 -10.93 -6.53 7.07
N ASN A 223 -10.45 -7.25 8.09
CA ASN A 223 -11.19 -7.65 9.29
C ASN A 223 -11.09 -6.63 10.44
N ALA A 224 -9.98 -5.90 10.54
CA ALA A 224 -9.74 -4.91 11.58
C ALA A 224 -8.98 -3.71 10.99
N SER A 225 -9.68 -2.59 10.83
CA SER A 225 -9.15 -1.22 10.63
C SER A 225 -10.30 -0.28 10.27
N SER A 226 -10.30 0.94 10.80
CA SER A 226 -11.26 1.99 10.42
C SER A 226 -10.70 3.01 9.43
N SER A 227 -9.38 3.09 9.20
CA SER A 227 -8.76 4.15 8.39
C SER A 227 -7.90 3.67 7.21
N VAL A 228 -7.87 4.49 6.16
CA VAL A 228 -7.20 4.25 4.86
C VAL A 228 -5.69 4.51 4.93
N LEU A 229 -5.24 5.34 5.87
CA LEU A 229 -3.83 5.65 6.14
C LEU A 229 -3.54 5.51 7.65
N ASP A 230 -2.45 4.82 7.96
CA ASP A 230 -1.62 4.96 9.17
C ASP A 230 -2.23 4.66 10.56
N MET A 231 -3.43 4.07 10.66
CA MET A 231 -3.93 3.57 11.95
C MET A 231 -4.41 2.12 11.84
N TYR A 232 -3.46 1.19 11.97
CA TYR A 232 -3.82 -0.18 12.32
C TYR A 232 -4.21 -0.22 13.80
N LEU A 233 -5.52 -0.13 14.05
CA LEU A 233 -6.09 -0.45 15.35
C LEU A 233 -6.43 -1.95 15.35
N ALA A 234 -5.44 -2.77 15.71
CA ALA A 234 -5.68 -4.17 16.02
C ALA A 234 -6.86 -4.26 17.01
N GLY A 235 -7.89 -5.03 16.67
CA GLY A 235 -9.03 -5.27 17.57
C GLY A 235 -10.22 -4.30 17.46
N VAL A 236 -10.24 -3.34 16.52
CA VAL A 236 -11.46 -2.56 16.24
C VAL A 236 -12.11 -3.04 14.94
N PRO A 237 -13.08 -3.96 15.01
CA PRO A 237 -13.76 -4.44 13.82
C PRO A 237 -14.69 -3.36 13.23
N PRO A 238 -14.76 -3.24 11.89
CA PRO A 238 -15.67 -2.29 11.24
C PRO A 238 -17.15 -2.70 11.37
N LYS A 239 -17.43 -3.99 11.63
CA LYS A 239 -18.77 -4.54 11.86
C LYS A 239 -18.72 -5.67 12.90
N GLY A 240 -19.52 -5.57 13.96
CA GLY A 240 -19.80 -6.67 14.91
C GLY A 240 -18.68 -7.00 15.91
N HIS A 241 -18.83 -8.13 16.62
CA HIS A 241 -17.81 -8.72 17.49
C HIS A 241 -17.15 -9.90 16.76
N TYR A 242 -15.82 -9.91 16.65
CA TYR A 242 -15.08 -11.09 16.20
C TYR A 242 -14.62 -11.93 17.38
N PRO A 243 -14.66 -13.27 17.29
CA PRO A 243 -14.26 -14.16 18.37
C PRO A 243 -12.73 -14.27 18.57
N TYR A 244 -11.93 -13.60 17.74
CA TYR A 244 -10.47 -13.78 17.67
C TYR A 244 -9.73 -12.50 18.05
N PHE A 245 -9.98 -11.98 19.25
CA PHE A 245 -9.03 -11.04 19.86
C PHE A 245 -7.74 -11.79 20.19
N ALA A 246 -6.59 -11.16 19.95
CA ALA A 246 -5.36 -11.60 20.61
C ALA A 246 -5.62 -11.49 22.13
N HIS A 247 -5.58 -12.62 22.83
CA HIS A 247 -5.81 -12.65 24.28
C HIS A 247 -4.64 -11.93 24.95
N LEU A 248 -4.81 -10.65 25.29
CA LEU A 248 -3.78 -9.85 25.96
C LEU A 248 -3.62 -10.39 27.39
N GLN A 249 -2.60 -11.22 27.60
CA GLN A 249 -2.14 -11.57 28.94
C GLN A 249 -1.29 -10.40 29.47
N ASP A 250 -1.45 -10.08 30.76
CA ASP A 250 -0.67 -9.06 31.48
C ASP A 250 -0.73 -7.64 30.89
N ASN A 251 -1.91 -7.15 30.53
CA ASN A 251 -2.10 -5.74 30.18
C ASN A 251 -2.02 -4.82 31.42
N PRO A 252 -0.99 -3.98 31.59
CA PRO A 252 -0.91 -3.05 32.72
C PRO A 252 -2.00 -1.96 32.68
N LEU A 253 -2.64 -1.75 31.52
CA LEU A 253 -3.77 -0.82 31.36
C LEU A 253 -5.13 -1.45 31.70
N ALA A 254 -5.19 -2.78 31.88
CA ALA A 254 -6.39 -3.50 32.30
C ALA A 254 -6.43 -3.72 33.83
N GLN A 255 -5.75 -2.87 34.60
CA GLN A 255 -5.96 -2.81 36.05
C GLN A 255 -7.37 -2.30 36.32
N ARG A 256 -8.24 -3.29 36.53
CA ARG A 256 -9.61 -3.23 37.04
C ARG A 256 -9.95 -1.91 37.73
N SER A 257 -10.93 -1.19 37.17
CA SER A 257 -11.86 -0.40 37.97
C SER A 257 -12.57 -1.35 38.93
N ILE A 258 -11.99 -1.49 40.12
CA ILE A 258 -12.65 -2.05 41.29
C ILE A 258 -13.77 -1.06 41.64
N PHE A 259 -15.00 -1.40 41.32
CA PHE A 259 -16.15 -0.87 42.04
C PHE A 259 -16.95 -2.02 42.63
N ARG A 260 -16.95 -2.02 43.96
CA ARG A 260 -17.85 -2.74 44.86
C ARG A 260 -19.30 -2.37 44.54
N VAL A 261 -20.21 -3.35 44.53
CA VAL A 261 -21.23 -3.56 45.57
C VAL A 261 -21.44 -5.07 45.69
#